data_AF-A0A371P485-F1
#
_entry.id   AF-A0A371P485-F1
#
_cell.length_a   1.000
_cell.length_b   1.000
_cell.length_c   1.000
_cell.angle_alpha   90.00
_cell.angle_beta   90.00
_cell.angle_gamma   90.00
#
_symmetry.space_group_name_H-M   'P 1'
#
loop_
_entity.id
_entity.type
_entity.pdbx_description
1 polymer ?
#
loop_
_entity_poly.entity_id
_entity_poly.type
_entity_poly.pdbx_seq_one_letter_code
_entity_poly.pdbx_strand_id
1 'polypeptide(L)'
;MRWADIDSLDHVNNVVYLTYAAEARAAMVAADELADGLTAVTMTVRFVRPLRLGRRPVVVVGEVDGDDVVQRIALDGEAGRTVFAEVTTRMGERSPAALRDDVPTTPLSLRRDDLGPGGHASSAKVFELFQETRVLHISTALSSMRPGRFVVGTSAVTFRDDIGWRPEPLRASAWISRVGNGSFEMRSELSDGRAVLAESTTTLVGFDPATQTSKSFDDAERQQLRDLVPVSAS
;
A
#
# COMPACT_ATOMS: atom_id res chain seq x y z
N MET A 1 -17.19 9.66 1.31
CA MET A 1 -16.13 9.87 0.30
C MET A 1 -16.18 11.29 -0.22
N ARG A 2 -15.02 11.83 -0.54
CA ARG A 2 -14.81 13.15 -1.14
C ARG A 2 -14.48 12.97 -2.62
N TRP A 3 -14.70 14.02 -3.42
CA TRP A 3 -14.31 14.00 -4.83
C TRP A 3 -12.79 13.81 -5.00
N ALA A 4 -11.99 14.37 -4.09
CA ALA A 4 -10.54 14.24 -4.05
C ALA A 4 -10.03 12.81 -3.78
N ASP A 5 -10.92 11.87 -3.43
CA ASP A 5 -10.54 10.49 -3.15
C ASP A 5 -10.33 9.67 -4.44
N ILE A 6 -10.71 10.20 -5.61
CA ILE A 6 -10.76 9.45 -6.87
C ILE A 6 -9.47 9.59 -7.68
N ASP A 7 -9.01 8.49 -8.28
CA ASP A 7 -7.85 8.42 -9.16
C ASP A 7 -8.23 8.54 -10.65
N SER A 8 -7.24 8.42 -11.53
CA SER A 8 -7.43 8.53 -12.99
C SER A 8 -8.25 7.40 -13.62
N LEU A 9 -8.54 6.32 -12.88
CA LEU A 9 -9.37 5.19 -13.33
C LEU A 9 -10.83 5.31 -12.85
N ASP A 10 -11.21 6.44 -12.26
CA ASP A 10 -12.53 6.66 -11.64
C ASP A 10 -12.76 5.73 -10.43
N HIS A 11 -11.68 5.31 -9.77
CA HIS A 11 -11.71 4.50 -8.55
C HIS A 11 -11.26 5.33 -7.36
N VAL A 12 -11.68 4.97 -6.15
CA VAL A 12 -11.06 5.46 -4.93
C VAL A 12 -9.59 5.05 -4.93
N ASN A 13 -8.70 6.01 -4.76
CA ASN A 13 -7.26 5.78 -4.72
C ASN A 13 -6.92 4.75 -3.64
N ASN A 14 -6.02 3.83 -3.96
CA ASN A 14 -5.67 2.70 -3.09
C ASN A 14 -5.25 3.12 -1.67
N VAL A 15 -4.58 4.27 -1.48
CA VAL A 15 -4.15 4.72 -0.15
C VAL A 15 -5.30 5.32 0.68
N VAL A 16 -6.38 5.79 0.04
CA VAL A 16 -7.54 6.35 0.75
C VAL A 16 -8.27 5.28 1.55
N TYR A 17 -8.24 4.02 1.11
CA TYR A 17 -8.75 2.90 1.90
C TYR A 17 -8.07 2.79 3.27
N LEU A 18 -6.77 3.09 3.35
CA LEU A 18 -6.02 3.07 4.60
C LEU A 18 -6.39 4.24 5.50
N THR A 19 -6.75 5.38 4.92
CA THR A 19 -7.33 6.51 5.65
C THR A 19 -8.69 6.10 6.24
N TYR A 20 -9.56 5.44 5.47
CA TYR A 20 -10.83 4.92 6.02
C TYR A 20 -10.62 3.94 7.19
N ALA A 21 -9.64 3.05 7.06
CA ALA A 21 -9.27 2.14 8.15
C ALA A 21 -8.72 2.88 9.37
N ALA A 22 -7.89 3.92 9.17
CA ALA A 22 -7.35 4.74 10.25
C ALA A 22 -8.45 5.50 11.01
N GLU A 23 -9.37 6.16 10.30
CA GLU A 23 -10.52 6.84 10.91
C GLU A 23 -11.40 5.87 11.71
N ALA A 24 -11.63 4.66 11.18
CA ALA A 24 -12.39 3.64 11.88
C ALA A 24 -11.66 3.11 13.12
N ARG A 25 -10.33 2.95 13.09
CA ARG A 25 -9.57 2.58 14.31
C ARG A 25 -9.62 3.68 15.36
N ALA A 26 -9.53 4.95 14.96
CA ALA A 26 -9.67 6.07 15.89
C ALA A 26 -11.06 6.07 16.55
N ALA A 27 -12.12 5.73 15.81
CA ALA A 27 -13.46 5.55 16.36
C ALA A 27 -13.54 4.37 17.34
N MET A 28 -12.89 3.23 17.05
CA MET A 28 -12.81 2.09 17.97
C MET A 28 -12.10 2.46 19.28
N VAL A 29 -11.00 3.23 19.21
CA VAL A 29 -10.31 3.76 20.42
C VAL A 29 -11.24 4.68 21.21
N ALA A 30 -11.94 5.60 20.55
CA ALA A 30 -12.88 6.50 21.21
C ALA A 30 -14.08 5.77 21.86
N ALA A 31 -14.42 4.58 21.35
CA ALA A 31 -15.45 3.70 21.88
C ALA A 31 -14.95 2.71 22.95
N ASP A 32 -13.65 2.76 23.31
CA ASP A 32 -12.99 1.82 24.24
C ASP A 32 -13.00 0.35 23.73
N GLU A 33 -13.10 0.16 22.42
CA GLU A 33 -13.06 -1.16 21.75
C GLU A 33 -11.64 -1.55 21.32
N LEU A 34 -10.71 -0.59 21.33
CA LEU A 34 -9.30 -0.78 20.99
C LEU A 34 -8.45 0.08 21.92
N ALA A 35 -7.37 -0.49 22.46
CA ALA A 35 -6.46 0.29 23.31
C ALA A 35 -5.79 1.43 22.50
N ASP A 36 -5.63 2.58 23.14
CA ASP A 36 -4.88 3.70 22.56
C ASP A 36 -3.36 3.42 22.57
N GLY A 37 -2.62 4.08 21.68
CA GLY A 37 -1.16 4.00 21.62
C GLY A 37 -0.60 2.67 21.08
N LEU A 38 -1.44 1.79 20.53
CA LEU A 38 -0.99 0.56 19.90
C LEU A 38 -0.11 0.85 18.67
N THR A 39 1.03 0.15 18.60
CA THR A 39 1.99 0.30 17.51
C THR A 39 1.74 -0.73 16.42
N ALA A 40 1.46 -0.25 15.20
CA ALA A 40 1.36 -1.13 14.04
C ALA A 40 2.75 -1.71 13.68
N VAL A 41 2.83 -3.04 13.59
CA VAL A 41 4.01 -3.80 13.16
C VAL A 41 3.87 -4.18 11.70
N THR A 42 2.71 -4.71 11.31
CA THR A 42 2.38 -4.94 9.91
C THR A 42 0.99 -4.40 9.60
N MET A 43 0.80 -3.89 8.39
CA MET A 43 -0.51 -3.56 7.87
C MET A 43 -0.62 -4.12 6.46
N THR A 44 -1.70 -4.86 6.19
CA THR A 44 -1.99 -5.43 4.88
C THR A 44 -3.34 -4.91 4.41
N VAL A 45 -3.40 -4.40 3.19
CA VAL A 45 -4.65 -4.11 2.50
C VAL A 45 -4.81 -5.06 1.32
N ARG A 46 -5.94 -5.75 1.27
CA ARG A 46 -6.38 -6.58 0.15
C ARG A 46 -7.55 -5.89 -0.55
N PHE A 47 -7.38 -5.58 -1.84
CA PHE A 47 -8.42 -4.99 -2.66
C PHE A 47 -9.26 -6.10 -3.29
N VAL A 48 -10.56 -6.10 -3.02
CA VAL A 48 -11.51 -7.10 -3.53
C VAL A 48 -12.10 -6.63 -4.86
N ARG A 49 -12.46 -5.34 -4.94
CA ARG A 49 -13.04 -4.71 -6.14
C ARG A 49 -12.92 -3.18 -6.03
N PRO A 50 -12.90 -2.45 -7.16
CA PRO A 50 -12.80 -1.00 -7.12
C PRO A 50 -14.05 -0.36 -6.51
N LEU A 51 -13.84 0.57 -5.58
CA LEU A 51 -14.89 1.46 -5.07
C LEU A 51 -14.93 2.70 -5.98
N ARG A 52 -16.11 3.04 -6.50
CA ARG A 52 -16.31 4.21 -7.38
C ARG A 52 -16.95 5.34 -6.62
N LEU A 53 -16.86 6.56 -7.19
CA LEU A 53 -17.57 7.71 -6.67
C LEU A 53 -19.08 7.42 -6.58
N GLY A 54 -19.65 7.70 -5.41
CA GLY A 54 -21.05 7.45 -5.13
C GLY A 54 -21.55 8.25 -3.94
N ARG A 55 -22.87 8.34 -3.81
CA ARG A 55 -23.52 9.03 -2.69
C ARG A 55 -23.70 8.16 -1.46
N ARG A 56 -23.54 6.84 -1.60
CA ARG A 56 -23.68 5.90 -0.48
C ARG A 56 -22.49 6.07 0.47
N PRO A 57 -22.72 6.15 1.79
CA PRO A 57 -21.64 6.27 2.75
C PRO A 57 -20.78 5.00 2.73
N VAL A 58 -19.47 5.19 2.83
CA VAL A 58 -18.53 4.10 3.06
C VAL A 58 -18.67 3.65 4.51
N VAL A 59 -18.90 2.36 4.71
CA VAL A 59 -18.99 1.73 6.03
C VAL A 59 -17.70 0.95 6.26
N VAL A 60 -17.10 1.11 7.42
CA VAL A 60 -15.93 0.33 7.84
C VAL A 60 -16.33 -0.43 9.09
N VAL A 61 -16.20 -1.76 9.05
CA VAL A 61 -16.45 -2.60 10.22
C VAL A 61 -15.15 -3.21 10.67
N GLY A 62 -14.76 -2.95 11.91
CA GLY A 62 -13.57 -3.49 12.54
C GLY A 62 -13.91 -4.59 13.54
N GLU A 63 -13.03 -5.58 13.65
CA GLU A 63 -13.00 -6.58 14.71
C GLU A 63 -11.57 -6.71 15.24
N VAL A 64 -11.43 -6.97 16.54
CA VAL A 64 -10.15 -7.24 17.19
C VAL A 64 -10.04 -8.75 17.40
N ASP A 65 -8.97 -9.35 16.89
CA ASP A 65 -8.64 -10.77 17.03
C ASP A 65 -7.20 -10.91 17.56
N GLY A 66 -7.08 -11.03 18.89
CA GLY A 66 -5.78 -11.00 19.57
C GLY A 66 -5.05 -9.68 19.30
N ASP A 67 -3.88 -9.76 18.66
CA ASP A 67 -3.06 -8.60 18.29
C ASP A 67 -3.45 -8.00 16.93
N ASP A 68 -4.43 -8.57 16.22
CA ASP A 68 -4.88 -8.11 14.92
C ASP A 68 -6.15 -7.25 15.02
N VAL A 69 -6.17 -6.17 14.24
CA VAL A 69 -7.39 -5.42 13.93
C VAL A 69 -7.73 -5.66 12.46
N VAL A 70 -8.84 -6.35 12.21
CA VAL A 70 -9.33 -6.68 10.85
C VAL A 70 -10.49 -5.76 10.50
N GLN A 71 -10.35 -4.99 9.43
CA GLN A 71 -11.31 -3.97 9.03
C GLN A 71 -11.80 -4.17 7.60
N ARG A 72 -13.12 -4.28 7.43
CA ARG A 72 -13.75 -4.46 6.11
C ARG A 72 -14.38 -3.15 5.67
N ILE A 73 -13.92 -2.65 4.52
CA ILE A 73 -14.40 -1.42 3.89
C ILE A 73 -15.49 -1.80 2.90
N ALA A 74 -16.69 -1.29 3.11
CA ALA A 74 -17.90 -1.77 2.47
C ALA A 74 -18.88 -0.64 2.09
N LEU A 75 -19.85 -0.97 1.25
CA LEU A 75 -21.07 -0.20 1.06
C LEU A 75 -22.27 -1.06 1.41
N ASP A 76 -23.22 -0.50 2.15
CA ASP A 76 -24.53 -1.10 2.34
C ASP A 76 -25.43 -0.81 1.14
N GLY A 77 -26.25 -1.77 0.76
CA GLY A 77 -27.21 -1.68 -0.35
C GLY A 77 -28.43 -2.55 -0.08
N GLU A 78 -29.43 -2.46 -0.96
CA GLU A 78 -30.71 -3.19 -0.80
C GLU A 78 -30.51 -4.72 -0.71
N ALA A 79 -29.55 -5.26 -1.47
CA ALA A 79 -29.18 -6.68 -1.47
C ALA A 79 -28.19 -7.07 -0.36
N GLY A 80 -27.90 -6.15 0.58
CA GLY A 80 -26.95 -6.34 1.67
C GLY A 80 -25.60 -5.64 1.47
N ARG A 81 -24.65 -5.97 2.36
CA ARG A 81 -23.32 -5.34 2.42
C ARG A 81 -22.39 -5.90 1.36
N THR A 82 -21.72 -5.01 0.62
CA THR A 82 -20.68 -5.35 -0.35
C THR A 82 -19.31 -4.89 0.13
N VAL A 83 -18.36 -5.82 0.27
CA VAL A 83 -16.97 -5.51 0.68
C VAL A 83 -16.12 -5.15 -0.54
N PHE A 84 -15.33 -4.09 -0.40
CA PHE A 84 -14.42 -3.55 -1.42
C PHE A 84 -12.96 -3.75 -1.08
N ALA A 85 -12.60 -3.71 0.20
CA ALA A 85 -11.27 -4.04 0.67
C ALA A 85 -11.31 -4.56 2.11
N GLU A 86 -10.26 -5.27 2.49
CA GLU A 86 -10.00 -5.69 3.86
C GLU A 86 -8.62 -5.16 4.26
N VAL A 87 -8.52 -4.56 5.44
CA VAL A 87 -7.29 -4.06 6.04
C VAL A 87 -7.05 -4.80 7.33
N THR A 88 -5.93 -5.52 7.42
CA THR A 88 -5.49 -6.17 8.66
C THR A 88 -4.29 -5.41 9.20
N THR A 89 -4.36 -4.98 10.45
CA THR A 89 -3.26 -4.33 11.15
C THR A 89 -2.84 -5.19 12.33
N ARG A 90 -1.60 -5.69 12.31
CA ARG A 90 -1.01 -6.36 13.47
C ARG A 90 -0.36 -5.33 14.37
N MET A 91 -0.78 -5.29 15.62
CA MET A 91 -0.20 -4.46 16.66
C MET A 91 0.91 -5.22 17.40
N GLY A 92 1.86 -4.50 17.98
CA GLY A 92 2.92 -5.10 18.79
C GLY A 92 4.24 -4.32 18.75
N GLU A 93 5.32 -5.01 19.10
CA GLU A 93 6.67 -4.46 19.09
C GLU A 93 7.31 -4.59 17.70
N ARG A 94 7.88 -3.49 17.20
CA ARG A 94 8.61 -3.48 15.94
C ARG A 94 10.00 -4.06 16.13
N SER A 95 10.47 -4.81 15.15
CA SER A 95 11.84 -5.33 15.11
C SER A 95 12.64 -4.68 14.00
N PRO A 96 13.94 -4.40 14.18
CA PRO A 96 14.78 -3.80 13.15
C PRO A 96 14.98 -4.74 11.96
N ALA A 97 15.30 -4.16 10.80
CA ALA A 97 15.73 -4.89 9.61
C ALA A 97 17.05 -4.32 9.07
N ALA A 98 17.86 -5.20 8.48
CA ALA A 98 19.13 -4.83 7.86
C ALA A 98 18.88 -4.18 6.49
N LEU A 99 19.72 -3.20 6.15
CA LEU A 99 19.69 -2.54 4.85
C LEU A 99 19.99 -3.55 3.73
N ARG A 100 19.27 -3.42 2.62
CA ARG A 100 19.59 -4.11 1.39
C ARG A 100 20.50 -3.25 0.50
N ASP A 101 21.69 -3.76 0.15
CA ASP A 101 22.73 -3.01 -0.57
C ASP A 101 22.87 -3.40 -2.06
N ASP A 102 22.23 -4.48 -2.50
CA ASP A 102 22.26 -4.99 -3.87
C ASP A 102 21.22 -4.35 -4.80
N VAL A 103 20.38 -3.45 -4.31
CA VAL A 103 19.36 -2.75 -5.10
C VAL A 103 19.62 -1.23 -5.12
N PRO A 104 19.59 -0.58 -6.29
CA PRO A 104 19.72 0.87 -6.38
C PRO A 104 18.67 1.61 -5.56
N THR A 105 19.09 2.72 -4.95
CA THR A 105 18.22 3.60 -4.17
C THR A 105 18.02 4.94 -4.86
N THR A 106 16.80 5.49 -4.79
CA THR A 106 16.44 6.84 -5.24
C THR A 106 16.17 7.71 -4.01
N PRO A 107 16.60 8.98 -3.99
CA PRO A 107 16.27 9.89 -2.90
C PRO A 107 14.77 10.23 -2.88
N LEU A 108 14.14 10.14 -1.69
CA LEU A 108 12.75 10.52 -1.46
C LEU A 108 12.69 11.53 -0.30
N SER A 109 12.24 12.75 -0.60
CA SER A 109 12.19 13.84 0.38
C SER A 109 10.83 13.92 1.04
N LEU A 110 10.80 14.09 2.37
CA LEU A 110 9.57 14.31 3.13
C LEU A 110 9.27 15.80 3.24
N ARG A 111 8.01 16.16 3.08
CA ARG A 111 7.47 17.46 3.42
C ARG A 111 7.09 17.48 4.90
N ARG A 112 7.07 18.65 5.51
CA ARG A 112 6.53 18.79 6.88
C ARG A 112 5.05 18.38 6.94
N ASP A 113 4.31 18.67 5.86
CA ASP A 113 2.89 18.32 5.73
C ASP A 113 2.63 16.82 5.55
N ASP A 114 3.67 16.00 5.35
CA ASP A 114 3.54 14.55 5.32
C ASP A 114 3.41 13.95 6.74
N LEU A 115 3.70 14.74 7.78
CA LEU A 115 3.68 14.28 9.17
C LEU A 115 2.33 14.55 9.84
N GLY A 116 1.94 13.63 10.72
CA GLY A 116 0.84 13.86 11.65
C GLY A 116 1.26 14.68 12.88
N PRO A 117 0.34 14.93 13.82
CA PRO A 117 0.61 15.66 15.06
C PRO A 117 1.76 15.08 15.90
N GLY A 118 2.02 13.76 15.80
CA GLY A 118 3.13 13.08 16.47
C GLY A 118 4.51 13.32 15.85
N GLY A 119 4.61 14.12 14.78
CA GLY A 119 5.89 14.41 14.12
C GLY A 119 6.43 13.28 13.24
N HIS A 120 5.65 12.22 13.04
CA HIS A 120 5.96 11.10 12.16
C HIS A 120 4.88 10.95 11.07
N ALA A 121 5.24 10.31 9.96
CA ALA A 121 4.30 9.96 8.91
C ALA A 121 3.24 8.98 9.45
N SER A 122 1.99 9.16 9.02
CA SER A 122 0.93 8.19 9.32
C SER A 122 1.13 6.90 8.52
N SER A 123 0.53 5.80 8.95
CA SER A 123 0.59 4.54 8.18
C SER A 123 0.07 4.70 6.75
N ALA A 124 -0.98 5.50 6.52
CA ALA A 124 -1.49 5.79 5.19
C ALA A 124 -0.45 6.55 4.33
N LYS A 125 0.26 7.53 4.93
CA LYS A 125 1.35 8.24 4.25
C LYS A 125 2.50 7.30 3.90
N VAL A 126 2.90 6.39 4.79
CA VAL A 126 3.96 5.40 4.47
C VAL A 126 3.59 4.56 3.24
N PHE A 127 2.33 4.14 3.10
CA PHE A 127 1.85 3.45 1.89
C PHE A 127 1.89 4.34 0.65
N GLU A 128 1.59 5.63 0.78
CA GLU A 128 1.71 6.62 -0.30
C GLU A 128 3.16 6.77 -0.76
N LEU A 129 4.12 6.87 0.17
CA LEU A 129 5.55 6.90 -0.16
C LEU A 129 6.00 5.64 -0.93
N PHE A 130 5.51 4.47 -0.52
CA PHE A 130 5.76 3.24 -1.27
C PHE A 130 5.08 3.22 -2.64
N GLN A 131 3.88 3.81 -2.77
CA GLN A 131 3.24 3.98 -4.08
C GLN A 131 4.09 4.87 -4.99
N GLU A 132 4.56 6.01 -4.52
CA GLU A 132 5.44 6.90 -5.29
C GLU A 132 6.72 6.18 -5.72
N THR A 133 7.36 5.47 -4.78
CA THR A 133 8.57 4.68 -5.06
C THR A 133 8.34 3.66 -6.17
N ARG A 134 7.24 2.90 -6.10
CA ARG A 134 6.88 1.90 -7.12
C ARG A 134 6.56 2.54 -8.47
N VAL A 135 5.78 3.61 -8.49
CA VAL A 135 5.42 4.32 -9.73
C VAL A 135 6.67 4.84 -10.43
N LEU A 136 7.61 5.43 -9.68
CA LEU A 136 8.88 5.89 -10.23
C LEU A 136 9.71 4.73 -10.78
N HIS A 137 9.83 3.62 -10.04
CA HIS A 137 10.56 2.42 -10.48
C HIS A 137 9.96 1.85 -11.77
N ILE A 138 8.64 1.62 -11.80
CA ILE A 138 7.92 1.14 -12.98
C ILE A 138 8.11 2.09 -14.16
N SER A 139 7.91 3.40 -13.96
CA SER A 139 8.00 4.38 -15.07
C SER A 139 9.39 4.45 -15.69
N THR A 140 10.43 4.14 -14.91
CA THR A 140 11.82 4.12 -15.38
C THR A 140 12.20 2.78 -16.01
N ALA A 141 11.78 1.67 -15.39
CA ALA A 141 12.21 0.32 -15.77
C ALA A 141 11.36 -0.30 -16.90
N LEU A 142 10.09 0.10 -17.02
CA LEU A 142 9.12 -0.49 -17.94
C LEU A 142 8.69 0.53 -19.00
N SER A 143 9.59 0.82 -19.93
CA SER A 143 9.35 1.73 -21.06
C SER A 143 8.18 1.31 -21.97
N SER A 144 7.74 0.05 -21.91
CA SER A 144 6.61 -0.52 -22.66
C SER A 144 5.32 -0.68 -21.85
N MET A 145 5.35 -0.62 -20.52
CA MET A 145 4.12 -0.76 -19.73
C MET A 145 3.43 0.58 -19.53
N ARG A 146 2.28 0.72 -20.17
CA ARG A 146 1.43 1.88 -19.98
C ARG A 146 0.78 1.84 -18.59
N PRO A 147 0.79 2.96 -17.84
CA PRO A 147 -0.05 3.13 -16.67
C PRO A 147 -1.51 2.71 -16.96
N GLY A 148 -2.15 2.05 -16.00
CA GLY A 148 -3.54 1.57 -16.12
C GLY A 148 -3.71 0.16 -16.69
N ARG A 149 -2.64 -0.54 -17.10
CA ARG A 149 -2.69 -1.97 -17.48
C ARG A 149 -2.51 -2.95 -16.33
N PHE A 150 -2.32 -2.44 -15.13
CA PHE A 150 -2.30 -3.20 -13.88
C PHE A 150 -2.84 -2.34 -12.75
N VAL A 151 -3.35 -2.99 -11.71
CA VAL A 151 -3.83 -2.38 -10.48
C VAL A 151 -3.22 -3.07 -9.27
N VAL A 152 -3.24 -2.41 -8.12
CA VAL A 152 -2.80 -3.03 -6.86
C VAL A 152 -3.87 -4.03 -6.40
N GLY A 153 -3.51 -5.30 -6.27
CA GLY A 153 -4.38 -6.33 -5.69
C GLY A 153 -4.20 -6.47 -4.19
N THR A 154 -2.96 -6.38 -3.71
CA THR A 154 -2.63 -6.43 -2.28
C THR A 154 -1.40 -5.59 -2.02
N SER A 155 -1.36 -4.89 -0.88
CA SER A 155 -0.16 -4.20 -0.41
C SER A 155 0.00 -4.45 1.08
N ALA A 156 1.17 -4.94 1.47
CA ALA A 156 1.57 -5.10 2.85
C ALA A 156 2.75 -4.17 3.16
N VAL A 157 2.76 -3.62 4.36
CA VAL A 157 3.89 -2.86 4.91
C VAL A 157 4.25 -3.45 6.27
N THR A 158 5.54 -3.66 6.48
CA THR A 158 6.13 -3.91 7.79
C THR A 158 6.80 -2.63 8.25
N PHE A 159 6.36 -2.12 9.40
CA PHE A 159 6.92 -0.92 10.02
C PHE A 159 8.07 -1.33 10.94
N ARG A 160 9.23 -0.73 10.75
CA ARG A 160 10.46 -1.02 11.51
C ARG A 160 10.75 0.09 12.51
N ASP A 161 10.54 1.34 12.10
CA ASP A 161 10.67 2.52 12.95
C ASP A 161 9.75 3.64 12.43
N ASP A 162 9.58 4.69 13.23
CA ASP A 162 8.83 5.87 12.83
C ASP A 162 9.59 6.68 11.76
N ILE A 163 8.84 7.21 10.80
CA ILE A 163 9.39 8.05 9.73
C ILE A 163 9.10 9.51 10.06
N GLY A 164 10.08 10.18 10.69
CA GLY A 164 10.02 11.61 11.02
C GLY A 164 10.56 12.52 9.91
N TRP A 165 10.26 13.82 10.01
CA TRP A 165 10.82 14.82 9.10
C TRP A 165 12.33 14.93 9.29
N ARG A 166 13.03 15.06 8.17
CA ARG A 166 14.48 15.23 8.11
C ARG A 166 14.86 16.03 6.86
N PRO A 167 15.95 16.80 6.91
CA PRO A 167 16.43 17.54 5.75
C PRO A 167 17.08 16.62 4.70
N GLU A 168 17.75 15.54 5.12
CA GLU A 168 18.30 14.55 4.20
C GLU A 168 17.20 13.63 3.67
N PRO A 169 17.12 13.38 2.35
CA PRO A 169 16.14 12.45 1.80
C PRO A 169 16.25 11.05 2.40
N LEU A 170 15.11 10.37 2.52
CA LEU A 170 15.08 8.91 2.65
C LEU A 170 15.71 8.27 1.41
N ARG A 171 16.25 7.07 1.59
CA ARG A 171 16.64 6.19 0.50
C ARG A 171 15.48 5.23 0.24
N ALA A 172 14.93 5.31 -0.97
CA ALA A 172 13.85 4.45 -1.40
C ALA A 172 14.37 3.46 -2.44
N SER A 173 14.15 2.17 -2.24
CA SER A 173 14.44 1.13 -3.24
C SER A 173 13.17 0.38 -3.59
N ALA A 174 13.10 -0.11 -4.81
CA ALA A 174 12.04 -1.01 -5.26
C ALA A 174 12.58 -1.97 -6.32
N TRP A 175 12.03 -3.18 -6.34
CA TRP A 175 12.38 -4.20 -7.31
C TRP A 175 11.25 -5.21 -7.47
N ILE A 176 11.23 -5.90 -8.61
CA ILE A 176 10.32 -7.02 -8.82
C ILE A 176 10.95 -8.25 -8.15
N SER A 177 10.23 -8.86 -7.22
CA SER A 177 10.67 -10.07 -6.51
C SER A 177 10.08 -11.35 -7.10
N ARG A 178 8.96 -11.26 -7.84
CA ARG A 178 8.30 -12.43 -8.43
C ARG A 178 7.43 -12.05 -9.61
N VAL A 179 7.36 -12.90 -10.62
CA VAL A 179 6.47 -12.75 -11.78
C VAL A 179 5.60 -13.99 -11.93
N GLY A 180 4.27 -13.82 -11.87
CA GLY A 180 3.27 -14.84 -12.11
C GLY A 180 2.63 -14.75 -13.51
N ASN A 181 1.52 -15.47 -13.72
CA ASN A 181 0.82 -15.50 -15.01
C ASN A 181 0.05 -14.22 -15.33
N GLY A 182 -0.56 -13.58 -14.31
CA GLY A 182 -1.34 -12.35 -14.43
C GLY A 182 -1.06 -11.35 -13.31
N SER A 183 0.04 -11.53 -12.59
CA SER A 183 0.46 -10.66 -11.50
C SER A 183 1.97 -10.66 -11.35
N PHE A 184 2.51 -9.65 -10.68
CA PHE A 184 3.89 -9.61 -10.24
C PHE A 184 3.96 -8.98 -8.85
N GLU A 185 4.97 -9.38 -8.08
CA GLU A 185 5.25 -8.85 -6.75
C GLU A 185 6.38 -7.83 -6.86
N MET A 186 6.16 -6.66 -6.28
CA MET A 186 7.20 -5.68 -6.02
C MET A 186 7.51 -5.63 -4.54
N ARG A 187 8.80 -5.61 -4.21
CA ARG A 187 9.27 -5.26 -2.87
C ARG A 187 9.85 -3.85 -2.88
N SER A 188 9.77 -3.18 -1.75
CA SER A 188 10.32 -1.84 -1.59
C SER A 188 10.80 -1.62 -0.16
N GLU A 189 11.81 -0.78 -0.01
CA GLU A 189 12.39 -0.40 1.27
C GLU A 189 12.47 1.12 1.37
N LEU A 190 12.14 1.66 2.54
CA LEU A 190 12.46 3.04 2.92
C LEU A 190 13.47 2.99 4.06
N SER A 191 14.63 3.60 3.87
CA SER A 191 15.69 3.69 4.88
C SER A 191 16.23 5.10 5.05
N ASP A 192 16.85 5.36 6.20
CA ASP A 192 17.51 6.64 6.47
C ASP A 192 19.01 6.65 6.08
N GLY A 193 19.50 5.52 5.55
CA GLY A 193 20.90 5.22 5.25
C GLY A 193 21.66 4.52 6.38
N ARG A 194 21.03 4.33 7.54
CA ARG A 194 21.58 3.59 8.69
C ARG A 194 20.75 2.35 9.01
N ALA A 195 19.43 2.46 8.93
CA ALA A 195 18.49 1.37 9.18
C ALA A 195 17.29 1.44 8.23
N VAL A 196 16.64 0.30 8.04
CA VAL A 196 15.34 0.22 7.38
C VAL A 196 14.27 0.77 8.32
N LEU A 197 13.47 1.72 7.83
CA LEU A 197 12.34 2.30 8.57
C LEU A 197 11.02 1.61 8.24
N ALA A 198 10.86 1.18 6.99
CA ALA A 198 9.71 0.38 6.57
C ALA A 198 10.06 -0.48 5.36
N GLU A 199 9.36 -1.59 5.22
CA GLU A 199 9.40 -2.48 4.06
C GLU A 199 8.01 -2.68 3.49
N SER A 200 7.88 -2.83 2.18
CA SER A 200 6.62 -3.12 1.52
C SER A 200 6.72 -4.32 0.59
N THR A 201 5.65 -5.10 0.54
CA THR A 201 5.40 -6.08 -0.52
C THR A 201 4.06 -5.76 -1.16
N THR A 202 4.06 -5.51 -2.47
CA THR A 202 2.86 -5.15 -3.23
C THR A 202 2.68 -6.10 -4.41
N THR A 203 1.51 -6.70 -4.52
CA THR A 203 1.12 -7.51 -5.67
C THR A 203 0.34 -6.64 -6.65
N LEU A 204 0.87 -6.48 -7.85
CA LEU A 204 0.19 -5.82 -8.97
C LEU A 204 -0.42 -6.89 -9.88
N VAL A 205 -1.66 -6.70 -10.29
CA VAL A 205 -2.45 -7.64 -11.10
C VAL A 205 -2.74 -6.99 -12.44
N GLY A 206 -2.57 -7.73 -13.53
CA GLY A 206 -2.95 -7.29 -14.87
C GLY A 206 -4.41 -6.85 -14.89
N PHE A 207 -4.68 -5.70 -15.50
CA PHE A 207 -5.99 -5.06 -15.53
C PHE A 207 -6.35 -4.64 -16.96
N ASP A 208 -7.60 -4.87 -17.33
CA ASP A 208 -8.19 -4.36 -18.56
C ASP A 208 -9.08 -3.14 -18.22
N PRO A 209 -8.67 -1.93 -18.62
CA PRO A 209 -9.43 -0.72 -18.33
C PRO A 209 -10.76 -0.65 -19.08
N ALA A 210 -10.92 -1.35 -20.22
CA ALA A 210 -12.16 -1.35 -20.98
C ALA A 210 -13.25 -2.18 -20.29
N THR A 211 -12.90 -3.38 -19.83
CA THR A 211 -13.84 -4.28 -19.14
C THR A 211 -13.87 -4.08 -17.63
N GLN A 212 -12.89 -3.37 -17.07
CA GLN A 212 -12.72 -3.15 -15.63
C GLN A 212 -12.52 -4.46 -14.85
N THR A 213 -11.80 -5.40 -15.45
CA THR A 213 -11.53 -6.73 -14.89
C THR A 213 -10.04 -7.09 -14.92
N SER A 214 -9.68 -8.14 -14.18
CA SER A 214 -8.32 -8.68 -14.21
C SER A 214 -8.03 -9.38 -15.55
N LYS A 215 -6.80 -9.25 -16.05
CA LYS A 215 -6.29 -9.97 -17.23
C LYS A 215 -5.00 -10.73 -16.92
N SER A 216 -4.73 -11.78 -17.68
CA SER A 216 -3.39 -12.40 -17.69
C SER A 216 -2.40 -11.52 -18.47
N PHE A 217 -1.11 -11.69 -18.18
CA PHE A 217 -0.05 -11.11 -18.99
C PHE A 217 0.23 -12.00 -20.20
N ASP A 218 0.49 -11.39 -21.35
CA ASP A 218 1.01 -12.10 -22.51
C ASP A 218 2.49 -12.48 -22.32
N ASP A 219 3.03 -13.32 -23.21
CA ASP A 219 4.40 -13.81 -23.09
C ASP A 219 5.45 -12.69 -23.13
N ALA A 220 5.22 -11.64 -23.93
CA ALA A 220 6.13 -10.51 -24.05
C ALA A 220 6.13 -9.66 -22.77
N GLU A 221 4.94 -9.35 -22.23
CA GLU A 221 4.77 -8.66 -20.95
C GLU A 221 5.45 -9.45 -19.82
N ARG A 222 5.27 -10.77 -19.78
CA ARG A 222 5.90 -11.63 -18.76
C ARG A 222 7.42 -11.65 -18.87
N GLN A 223 7.95 -11.77 -20.08
CA GLN A 223 9.40 -11.78 -20.28
C GLN A 223 10.02 -10.45 -19.85
N GLN A 224 9.41 -9.31 -20.23
CA GLN A 224 9.85 -7.98 -19.81
C GLN A 224 9.90 -7.83 -18.28
N LEU A 225 8.89 -8.34 -17.56
CA LEU A 225 8.90 -8.33 -16.09
C LEU A 225 10.00 -9.22 -15.50
N ARG A 226 10.25 -10.39 -16.11
CA ARG A 226 11.28 -11.33 -15.62
C ARG A 226 12.69 -10.78 -15.80
N ASP A 227 12.95 -10.07 -16.89
CA ASP A 227 14.24 -9.44 -17.16
C ASP A 227 14.59 -8.34 -16.14
N LEU A 228 13.60 -7.84 -15.40
CA LEU A 228 13.75 -6.84 -14.34
C LEU A 228 13.89 -7.44 -12.93
N VAL A 229 13.78 -8.75 -12.78
CA VAL A 229 14.00 -9.41 -11.49
C VAL A 229 15.51 -9.37 -11.20
N PRO A 230 15.96 -8.80 -10.06
CA PRO A 230 17.37 -8.81 -9.71
C PRO A 230 17.91 -10.24 -9.59
N VAL A 231 19.14 -10.47 -10.03
CA VAL A 231 19.80 -11.80 -9.97
C VAL A 231 19.88 -12.33 -8.53
N SER A 232 20.01 -11.43 -7.55
CA SER A 232 20.02 -11.69 -6.11
C SER A 232 18.64 -11.98 -5.48
N ALA A 233 17.56 -11.91 -6.26
CA ALA A 233 16.19 -12.22 -5.83
C ALA A 233 15.70 -13.59 -6.34
N SER A 234 16.55 -14.34 -7.06
CA SER A 234 16.26 -15.65 -7.66
C SER A 234 16.66 -16.82 -6.75
#